data_AF-A0A503KCN8-F1
#
_entry.id   AF-A0A503KCN8-F1
#
_cell.length_a   1.000
_cell.length_b   1.000
_cell.length_c   1.000
_cell.angle_alpha   90.00
_cell.angle_beta   90.00
_cell.angle_gamma   90.00
#
_symmetry.space_group_name_H-M   'P 1'
#
loop_
_entity.id
_entity.type
_entity.pdbx_description
1 polymer ?
#
loop_
_entity_poly.entity_id
_entity_poly.type
_entity_poly.pdbx_seq_one_letter_code
_entity_poly.pdbx_strand_id
1 'polypeptide(L)'
;MNIASDGEGSRLAGGLSFNGGTLNTTASFASDRTVDVLGQGTISTDADTTLTLNGALTGLGAFSKAGDGTLVLTSAGSTFSGPTSVQQGTLAAAAADTFSSGSAFTVASSGTLDLAGFDQTVASLNNNGAVRLGAAAPGTVLTVKVSGDYVGNGGKILINAALDGDASATDRLVVHGNTFGTGVLAVTNVGGAGAQTSEGIKIVDIDGSSAGTFALAGDYVFEGDQAVVDCAAILAENLKEEKAADDKLSEIAERKVNAMAPE
;
A
#
# COMPACT_ATOMS: atom_id res chain seq x y z
N MET A 1 3.57 22.76 20.61
CA MET A 1 2.32 23.52 20.84
C MET A 1 1.26 22.49 21.21
N ASN A 2 0.70 22.55 22.40
CA ASN A 2 -0.36 21.62 22.82
C ASN A 2 -1.69 22.33 22.56
N ILE A 3 -2.60 21.71 21.81
CA ILE A 3 -3.98 22.20 21.71
C ILE A 3 -4.86 21.12 22.36
N ALA A 4 -5.34 21.42 23.57
CA ALA A 4 -6.54 20.81 24.13
C ALA A 4 -7.72 21.70 23.70
N SER A 5 -8.89 21.10 23.49
CA SER A 5 -10.09 21.83 23.07
C SER A 5 -10.52 22.86 24.13
N ASP A 6 -10.06 24.10 24.00
CA ASP A 6 -10.57 25.23 24.78
C ASP A 6 -11.57 26.02 23.92
N GLY A 7 -12.85 25.76 24.18
CA GLY A 7 -13.89 26.70 23.80
C GLY A 7 -13.68 27.99 24.58
N GLU A 8 -12.92 28.93 24.03
CA GLU A 8 -13.02 30.38 24.24
C GLU A 8 -12.17 31.11 23.16
N GLY A 9 -12.81 31.70 22.15
CA GLY A 9 -12.42 33.02 21.66
C GLY A 9 -11.07 33.26 20.93
N SER A 10 -10.44 32.30 20.24
CA SER A 10 -9.37 32.63 19.27
C SER A 10 -9.91 32.74 17.84
N ARG A 11 -10.16 33.99 17.40
CA ARG A 11 -10.38 34.33 15.99
C ARG A 11 -9.12 34.01 15.17
N LEU A 12 -9.03 32.88 14.46
CA LEU A 12 -8.15 32.74 13.29
C LEU A 12 -8.70 31.73 12.28
N ALA A 13 -9.28 32.24 11.19
CA ALA A 13 -9.43 31.55 9.92
C ALA A 13 -8.07 31.39 9.21
N GLY A 14 -7.06 30.84 9.91
CA GLY A 14 -5.68 30.71 9.44
C GLY A 14 -5.20 29.26 9.51
N GLY A 15 -4.52 28.81 8.45
CA GLY A 15 -3.90 27.49 8.38
C GLY A 15 -2.84 27.28 9.47
N LEU A 16 -2.58 26.01 9.79
CA LEU A 16 -1.44 25.57 10.58
C LEU A 16 -0.22 25.47 9.65
N SER A 17 0.95 25.94 10.08
CA SER A 17 2.18 25.75 9.32
C SER A 17 3.26 25.08 10.16
N PHE A 18 3.92 24.08 9.59
CA PHE A 18 5.07 23.41 10.18
C PHE A 18 6.35 23.84 9.46
N ASN A 19 7.26 24.47 10.19
CA ASN A 19 8.66 24.69 9.79
C ASN A 19 9.61 24.16 10.88
N GLY A 20 9.24 23.01 11.44
CA GLY A 20 9.75 22.41 12.67
C GLY A 20 8.65 22.15 13.69
N GLY A 21 8.95 21.29 14.67
CA GLY A 21 8.16 21.13 15.89
C GLY A 21 7.05 20.09 15.83
N THR A 22 6.29 20.05 16.93
CA THR A 22 5.25 19.04 17.17
C THR A 22 3.97 19.69 17.69
N LEU A 23 2.85 19.31 17.06
CA LEU A 23 1.52 19.45 17.60
C LEU A 23 1.18 18.18 18.37
N ASN A 24 0.98 18.29 19.68
CA ASN A 24 0.43 17.17 20.47
C ASN A 24 -1.07 17.37 20.67
N THR A 25 -1.83 16.30 20.47
CA THR A 25 -3.28 16.26 20.73
C THR A 25 -3.56 15.26 21.83
N THR A 26 -4.28 15.73 22.86
CA THR A 26 -4.56 14.98 24.10
C THR A 26 -6.05 14.62 24.22
N ALA A 27 -6.84 14.90 23.18
CA ALA A 27 -8.27 14.65 23.12
C ALA A 27 -8.69 14.40 21.67
N SER A 28 -9.82 13.74 21.47
CA SER A 28 -10.39 13.53 20.14
C SER A 28 -11.16 14.74 19.67
N PHE A 29 -10.86 15.24 18.46
CA PHE A 29 -11.58 16.35 17.83
C PHE A 29 -11.33 16.40 16.33
N ALA A 30 -12.14 17.19 15.61
CA ALA A 30 -11.94 17.50 14.21
C ALA A 30 -11.38 18.91 14.01
N SER A 31 -10.58 19.11 12.96
CA SER A 31 -10.06 20.43 12.59
C SER A 31 -10.16 20.67 11.09
N ASP A 32 -10.77 21.79 10.70
CA ASP A 32 -10.85 22.24 9.31
C ASP A 32 -9.64 23.07 8.87
N ARG A 33 -8.63 23.20 9.74
CA ARG A 33 -7.41 23.96 9.42
C ARG A 33 -6.62 23.26 8.33
N THR A 34 -6.32 23.98 7.25
CA THR A 34 -5.28 23.56 6.32
C THR A 34 -3.94 23.47 7.04
N VAL A 35 -3.09 22.52 6.65
CA VAL A 35 -1.78 22.29 7.26
C VAL A 35 -0.71 22.40 6.18
N ASP A 36 0.12 23.43 6.26
CA ASP A 36 1.23 23.66 5.32
C ASP A 36 2.57 23.24 5.93
N VAL A 37 3.15 22.17 5.40
CA VAL A 37 4.42 21.60 5.87
C VAL A 37 5.57 22.19 5.04
N LEU A 38 6.16 23.27 5.54
CA LEU A 38 7.28 23.98 4.93
C LEU A 38 8.63 23.31 5.24
N GLY A 39 8.78 22.80 6.46
CA GLY A 39 9.98 22.11 6.96
C GLY A 39 9.61 20.76 7.57
N GLN A 40 10.18 20.38 8.71
CA GLN A 40 9.71 19.18 9.42
C GLN A 40 8.42 19.49 10.19
N GLY A 41 7.42 18.63 10.14
CA GLY A 41 6.19 18.77 10.92
C GLY A 41 5.78 17.46 11.56
N THR A 42 5.48 17.48 12.87
CA THR A 42 4.96 16.29 13.57
C THR A 42 3.59 16.56 14.15
N ILE A 43 2.65 15.65 13.88
CA ILE A 43 1.41 15.53 14.64
C ILE A 43 1.53 14.28 15.52
N SER A 44 1.47 14.49 16.82
CA SER A 44 1.45 13.45 17.85
C SER A 44 0.05 13.36 18.45
N THR A 45 -0.55 12.18 18.39
CA THR A 45 -1.86 11.89 18.97
C THR A 45 -1.68 10.95 20.15
N ASP A 46 -2.11 11.37 21.34
CA ASP A 46 -2.02 10.52 22.53
C ASP A 46 -2.86 9.25 22.37
N ALA A 47 -2.56 8.21 23.15
CA ALA A 47 -3.32 6.96 23.15
C ALA A 47 -4.83 7.22 23.32
N ASP A 48 -5.65 6.41 22.65
CA ASP A 48 -7.12 6.51 22.66
C ASP A 48 -7.71 7.84 22.15
N THR A 49 -6.90 8.68 21.49
CA THR A 49 -7.36 9.93 20.86
C THR A 49 -7.38 9.83 19.34
N THR A 50 -8.30 10.59 18.74
CA THR A 50 -8.42 10.73 17.28
C THR A 50 -8.46 12.21 16.89
N LEU A 51 -7.46 12.65 16.12
CA LEU A 51 -7.53 13.91 15.39
C LEU A 51 -8.07 13.65 13.99
N THR A 52 -9.22 14.23 13.65
CA THR A 52 -9.72 14.25 12.26
C THR A 52 -9.32 15.56 11.60
N LEU A 53 -8.39 15.52 10.66
CA LEU A 53 -7.94 16.68 9.91
C LEU A 53 -8.72 16.78 8.58
N ASN A 54 -9.66 17.72 8.55
CA ASN A 54 -10.47 18.02 7.37
C ASN A 54 -9.80 18.99 6.41
N GLY A 55 -8.93 19.85 6.92
CA GLY A 55 -8.14 20.72 6.06
C GLY A 55 -7.09 19.94 5.27
N ALA A 56 -6.78 20.43 4.07
CA ALA A 56 -5.74 19.82 3.25
C ALA A 56 -4.37 19.90 3.91
N LEU A 57 -3.61 18.80 3.85
CA LEU A 57 -2.17 18.79 4.06
C LEU A 57 -1.50 19.27 2.76
N THR A 58 -0.59 20.24 2.84
CA THR A 58 0.15 20.82 1.70
C THR A 58 1.63 21.00 2.05
N GLY A 59 2.43 21.38 1.06
CA GLY A 59 3.85 21.69 1.24
C GLY A 59 4.80 20.58 0.79
N LEU A 60 6.09 20.83 0.97
CA LEU A 60 7.19 19.97 0.49
C LEU A 60 8.02 19.38 1.64
N GLY A 61 7.78 19.83 2.86
CA GLY A 61 8.54 19.44 4.04
C GLY A 61 8.20 18.04 4.55
N ALA A 62 9.02 17.50 5.43
CA ALA A 62 8.82 16.14 5.96
C ALA A 62 7.70 16.10 7.01
N PHE A 63 6.68 15.28 6.77
CA PHE A 63 5.57 15.09 7.70
C PHE A 63 5.73 13.81 8.52
N SER A 64 5.38 13.87 9.80
CA SER A 64 5.45 12.75 10.73
C SER A 64 4.17 12.61 11.53
N LYS A 65 3.59 11.41 11.50
CA LYS A 65 2.59 10.95 12.47
C LYS A 65 3.30 10.21 13.60
N ALA A 66 3.13 10.68 14.82
CA ALA A 66 3.64 10.08 16.04
C ALA A 66 2.52 9.89 17.09
N GLY A 67 2.87 9.33 18.25
CA GLY A 67 1.93 9.00 19.32
C GLY A 67 1.00 7.83 18.97
N ASP A 68 0.47 7.18 20.00
CA ASP A 68 -0.26 5.90 19.85
C ASP A 68 -1.70 6.06 19.32
N GLY A 69 -2.24 7.29 19.31
CA GLY A 69 -3.56 7.59 18.78
C GLY A 69 -3.67 7.56 17.26
N THR A 70 -4.80 8.04 16.76
CA THR A 70 -5.15 8.06 15.33
C THR A 70 -5.17 9.48 14.77
N LEU A 71 -4.52 9.68 13.64
CA LEU A 71 -4.72 10.84 12.77
C LEU A 71 -5.51 10.39 11.56
N VAL A 72 -6.72 10.94 11.38
CA VAL A 72 -7.56 10.72 10.19
C VAL A 72 -7.39 11.91 9.27
N LEU A 73 -6.99 11.67 8.03
CA LEU A 73 -7.02 12.65 6.95
C LEU A 73 -8.32 12.47 6.16
N THR A 74 -8.99 13.56 5.79
CA THR A 74 -10.26 13.48 5.02
C THR A 74 -10.23 14.23 3.70
N SER A 75 -9.25 15.11 3.50
CA SER A 75 -9.12 15.90 2.27
C SER A 75 -8.50 15.08 1.14
N ALA A 76 -9.32 14.80 0.12
CA ALA A 76 -8.88 14.12 -1.10
C ALA A 76 -8.04 15.04 -2.01
N GLY A 77 -7.16 14.45 -2.81
CA GLY A 77 -6.38 15.18 -3.82
C GLY A 77 -5.36 16.14 -3.21
N SER A 78 -4.80 15.82 -2.05
CA SER A 78 -3.75 16.61 -1.40
C SER A 78 -2.58 16.89 -2.36
N THR A 79 -2.13 18.14 -2.38
CA THR A 79 -0.96 18.58 -3.18
C THR A 79 0.37 18.43 -2.42
N PHE A 80 0.34 17.88 -1.19
CA PHE A 80 1.53 17.62 -0.40
C PHE A 80 2.48 16.67 -1.15
N SER A 81 3.76 16.98 -1.25
CA SER A 81 4.75 16.10 -1.90
C SER A 81 6.01 15.89 -1.09
N GLY A 82 6.01 16.35 0.16
CA GLY A 82 7.03 15.95 1.12
C GLY A 82 6.88 14.47 1.52
N PRO A 83 7.92 13.87 2.12
CA PRO A 83 7.84 12.51 2.62
C PRO A 83 6.91 12.43 3.85
N THR A 84 6.18 11.33 3.97
CA THR A 84 5.32 11.00 5.12
C THR A 84 5.91 9.85 5.90
N SER A 85 6.14 10.04 7.20
CA SER A 85 6.54 8.97 8.12
C SER A 85 5.44 8.69 9.14
N VAL A 86 4.97 7.44 9.18
CA VAL A 86 4.08 6.94 10.23
C VAL A 86 4.95 6.23 11.26
N GLN A 87 5.35 6.96 12.29
CA GLN A 87 6.30 6.47 13.29
C GLN A 87 5.62 5.60 14.36
N GLN A 88 4.46 6.04 14.84
CA GLN A 88 3.65 5.35 15.85
C GLN A 88 2.15 5.62 15.64
N GLY A 89 1.32 4.72 16.17
CA GLY A 89 -0.13 4.79 16.07
C GLY A 89 -0.62 4.68 14.63
N THR A 90 -1.76 5.30 14.34
CA THR A 90 -2.45 5.12 13.05
C THR A 90 -2.53 6.42 12.25
N LEU A 91 -2.13 6.36 10.98
CA LEU A 91 -2.50 7.36 9.97
C LEU A 91 -3.59 6.75 9.09
N ALA A 92 -4.81 7.29 9.17
CA ALA A 92 -5.99 6.76 8.50
C ALA A 92 -6.49 7.69 7.38
N ALA A 93 -6.97 7.11 6.29
CA ALA A 93 -7.76 7.79 5.28
C ALA A 93 -9.25 7.79 5.64
N ALA A 94 -9.99 8.77 5.14
CA ALA A 94 -11.47 8.81 5.23
C ALA A 94 -12.15 9.02 3.86
N ALA A 95 -11.37 9.08 2.79
CA ALA A 95 -11.83 9.20 1.40
C ALA A 95 -10.75 8.68 0.44
N ALA A 96 -11.12 8.39 -0.80
CA ALA A 96 -10.15 8.02 -1.84
C ALA A 96 -9.15 9.17 -2.09
N ASP A 97 -7.92 8.82 -2.47
CA ASP A 97 -6.85 9.78 -2.81
C ASP A 97 -6.54 10.83 -1.72
N THR A 98 -6.71 10.44 -0.45
CA THR A 98 -6.38 11.28 0.70
C THR A 98 -4.88 11.25 0.99
N PHE A 99 -4.26 10.08 0.89
CA PHE A 99 -2.81 9.94 0.91
C PHE A 99 -2.26 10.46 -0.41
N SER A 100 -1.38 11.45 -0.33
CA SER A 100 -0.91 12.12 -1.54
C SER A 100 -0.10 11.18 -2.43
N SER A 101 -0.49 11.12 -3.71
CA SER A 101 0.23 10.42 -4.77
C SER A 101 1.59 11.02 -5.11
N GLY A 102 1.92 12.19 -4.55
CA GLY A 102 3.24 12.82 -4.63
C GLY A 102 4.14 12.54 -3.42
N SER A 103 3.62 11.89 -2.37
CA SER A 103 4.35 11.64 -1.12
C SER A 103 4.94 10.23 -1.07
N ALA A 104 6.19 10.14 -0.66
CA ALA A 104 6.85 8.88 -0.30
C ALA A 104 6.49 8.50 1.14
N PHE A 105 5.95 7.30 1.35
CA PHE A 105 5.52 6.84 2.67
C PHE A 105 6.56 5.91 3.30
N THR A 106 6.80 6.09 4.60
CA THR A 106 7.51 5.13 5.45
C THR A 106 6.63 4.77 6.63
N VAL A 107 6.34 3.48 6.81
CA VAL A 107 5.58 2.96 7.94
C VAL A 107 6.57 2.25 8.87
N ALA A 108 6.87 2.85 10.01
CA ALA A 108 7.76 2.27 11.01
C ALA A 108 7.09 1.07 11.70
N SER A 109 7.86 0.26 12.43
CA SER A 109 7.37 -0.99 13.04
C SER A 109 6.18 -0.84 13.99
N SER A 110 6.01 0.33 14.62
CA SER A 110 4.88 0.66 15.50
C SER A 110 3.83 1.55 14.83
N GLY A 111 4.02 1.84 13.54
CA GLY A 111 3.10 2.62 12.73
C GLY A 111 2.10 1.74 11.97
N THR A 112 0.90 2.27 11.80
CA THR A 112 -0.15 1.70 10.95
C THR A 112 -0.57 2.71 9.90
N LEU A 113 -0.47 2.35 8.62
CA LEU A 113 -1.12 3.07 7.53
C LEU A 113 -2.46 2.40 7.23
N ASP A 114 -3.55 3.13 7.39
CA ASP A 114 -4.89 2.59 7.35
C ASP A 114 -5.70 3.25 6.24
N LEU A 115 -6.04 2.48 5.21
CA LEU A 115 -6.81 2.97 4.08
C LEU A 115 -8.31 3.01 4.38
N ALA A 116 -8.75 2.36 5.47
CA ALA A 116 -10.14 2.32 5.90
C ALA A 116 -11.15 1.96 4.79
N GLY A 117 -10.73 1.16 3.82
CA GLY A 117 -11.59 0.75 2.69
C GLY A 117 -11.52 1.66 1.46
N PHE A 118 -10.74 2.74 1.49
CA PHE A 118 -10.65 3.71 0.40
C PHE A 118 -9.41 3.48 -0.47
N ASP A 119 -9.57 3.53 -1.79
CA ASP A 119 -8.45 3.45 -2.71
C ASP A 119 -7.47 4.61 -2.52
N GLN A 120 -6.18 4.29 -2.44
CA GLN A 120 -5.13 5.28 -2.27
C GLN A 120 -4.02 5.09 -3.29
N THR A 121 -3.39 6.20 -3.66
CA THR A 121 -2.19 6.19 -4.49
C THR A 121 -1.06 6.90 -3.76
N VAL A 122 0.13 6.29 -3.70
CA VAL A 122 1.34 6.87 -3.08
C VAL A 122 2.51 6.87 -4.06
N ALA A 123 3.49 7.75 -3.84
CA ALA A 123 4.66 7.80 -4.73
C ALA A 123 5.58 6.59 -4.54
N SER A 124 5.82 6.18 -3.30
CA SER A 124 6.55 4.97 -2.90
C SER A 124 6.14 4.55 -1.49
N LEU A 125 6.45 3.30 -1.12
CA LEU A 125 6.13 2.78 0.20
C LEU A 125 7.27 1.93 0.76
N ASN A 126 7.82 2.34 1.89
CA ASN A 126 8.74 1.57 2.71
C ASN A 126 7.98 1.04 3.95
N ASN A 127 7.82 -0.28 4.07
CA ASN A 127 6.92 -0.90 5.03
C ASN A 127 7.64 -1.78 6.06
N ASN A 128 7.81 -1.27 7.27
CA ASN A 128 8.29 -2.00 8.46
C ASN A 128 7.16 -2.32 9.44
N GLY A 129 6.00 -1.66 9.32
CA GLY A 129 4.86 -1.73 10.25
C GLY A 129 3.67 -2.48 9.68
N ALA A 130 2.48 -1.88 9.82
CA ALA A 130 1.24 -2.45 9.29
C ALA A 130 0.60 -1.54 8.24
N VAL A 131 0.10 -2.14 7.16
CA VAL A 131 -0.74 -1.48 6.16
C VAL A 131 -2.08 -2.19 6.13
N ARG A 132 -3.17 -1.49 6.44
CA ARG A 132 -4.52 -2.05 6.44
C ARG A 132 -5.29 -1.51 5.24
N LEU A 133 -5.65 -2.37 4.28
CA LEU A 133 -6.36 -1.97 3.06
C LEU A 133 -7.87 -1.81 3.33
N GLY A 134 -8.55 -2.91 3.60
CA GLY A 134 -10.00 -2.96 3.58
C GLY A 134 -10.72 -2.46 4.83
N ALA A 135 -12.02 -2.22 4.64
CA ALA A 135 -13.01 -2.00 5.69
C ALA A 135 -13.84 -3.27 5.90
N ALA A 136 -15.17 -3.16 6.02
CA ALA A 136 -16.05 -4.32 6.23
C ALA A 136 -16.22 -5.22 4.99
N ALA A 137 -15.88 -4.75 3.80
CA ALA A 137 -15.94 -5.49 2.55
C ALA A 137 -14.59 -5.47 1.82
N PRO A 138 -14.22 -6.54 1.09
CA PRO A 138 -13.07 -6.54 0.19
C PRO A 138 -13.25 -5.62 -1.02
N GLY A 139 -12.13 -5.19 -1.60
CA GLY A 139 -12.08 -4.51 -2.90
C GLY A 139 -11.18 -3.27 -2.92
N THR A 140 -10.56 -2.92 -1.80
CA THR A 140 -9.74 -1.72 -1.68
C THR A 140 -8.38 -1.90 -2.32
N VAL A 141 -7.93 -0.89 -3.05
CA VAL A 141 -6.64 -0.90 -3.75
C VAL A 141 -5.67 0.13 -3.18
N LEU A 142 -4.48 -0.32 -2.80
CA LEU A 142 -3.33 0.56 -2.59
C LEU A 142 -2.44 0.52 -3.84
N THR A 143 -2.24 1.68 -4.45
CA THR A 143 -1.39 1.83 -5.64
C THR A 143 -0.07 2.52 -5.31
N VAL A 144 1.04 1.90 -5.67
CA VAL A 144 2.39 2.51 -5.71
C VAL A 144 2.71 2.86 -7.15
N LYS A 145 3.02 4.13 -7.41
CA LYS A 145 3.25 4.65 -8.77
C LYS A 145 4.52 4.09 -9.41
N VAL A 146 4.58 4.12 -10.74
CA VAL A 146 5.76 3.70 -11.53
C VAL A 146 7.04 4.48 -11.20
N SER A 147 6.89 5.70 -10.69
CA SER A 147 8.01 6.57 -10.32
C SER A 147 8.67 6.20 -8.98
N GLY A 148 8.15 5.21 -8.26
CA GLY A 148 8.71 4.75 -7.00
C GLY A 148 8.44 3.28 -6.75
N ASP A 149 9.02 2.77 -5.66
CA ASP A 149 9.05 1.33 -5.39
C ASP A 149 8.29 0.99 -4.09
N TYR A 150 7.91 -0.28 -3.98
CA TYR A 150 7.53 -0.88 -2.71
C TYR A 150 8.74 -1.59 -2.10
N VAL A 151 9.10 -1.24 -0.86
CA VAL A 151 10.17 -1.90 -0.10
C VAL A 151 9.57 -2.52 1.15
N GLY A 152 9.53 -3.84 1.20
CA GLY A 152 9.17 -4.59 2.39
C GLY A 152 10.36 -4.72 3.34
N ASN A 153 10.16 -4.42 4.62
CA ASN A 153 11.16 -4.59 5.69
C ASN A 153 10.58 -5.43 6.85
N GLY A 154 9.89 -6.52 6.52
CA GLY A 154 9.17 -7.38 7.45
C GLY A 154 7.78 -6.86 7.84
N GLY A 155 7.34 -5.73 7.28
CA GLY A 155 6.02 -5.16 7.51
C GLY A 155 4.89 -6.05 6.98
N LYS A 156 3.70 -5.88 7.58
CA LYS A 156 2.48 -6.60 7.24
C LYS A 156 1.57 -5.77 6.35
N ILE A 157 0.89 -6.45 5.43
CA ILE A 157 -0.23 -5.90 4.67
C ILE A 157 -1.45 -6.76 4.97
N LEU A 158 -2.50 -6.14 5.53
CA LEU A 158 -3.74 -6.79 5.89
C LEU A 158 -4.74 -6.63 4.74
N ILE A 159 -5.18 -7.76 4.21
CA ILE A 159 -6.03 -7.90 3.02
C ILE A 159 -7.31 -8.60 3.41
N ASN A 160 -8.45 -8.03 3.05
CA ASN A 160 -9.72 -8.73 3.06
C ASN A 160 -9.93 -9.40 1.71
N ALA A 161 -10.52 -10.61 1.73
CA ALA A 161 -10.90 -11.34 0.52
C ALA A 161 -12.19 -12.12 0.76
N ALA A 162 -13.11 -12.12 -0.20
CA ALA A 162 -14.22 -13.07 -0.23
C ALA A 162 -13.74 -14.33 -0.97
N LEU A 163 -13.20 -15.29 -0.21
CA LEU A 163 -12.50 -16.47 -0.76
C LEU A 163 -13.47 -17.43 -1.47
N ASP A 164 -13.76 -17.19 -2.75
CA ASP A 164 -14.75 -17.90 -3.59
C ASP A 164 -14.17 -18.39 -4.93
N GLY A 165 -12.86 -18.62 -5.01
CA GLY A 165 -12.15 -19.07 -6.22
C GLY A 165 -11.46 -17.92 -6.97
N ASP A 166 -11.03 -18.13 -8.22
CA ASP A 166 -10.13 -17.18 -8.92
C ASP A 166 -10.70 -15.75 -9.04
N ALA A 167 -12.02 -15.63 -9.14
CA ALA A 167 -12.73 -14.34 -9.24
C ALA A 167 -13.07 -13.70 -7.88
N SER A 168 -12.47 -14.16 -6.78
CA SER A 168 -12.69 -13.63 -5.44
C SER A 168 -12.50 -12.12 -5.40
N ALA A 169 -13.45 -11.40 -4.80
CA ALA A 169 -13.27 -9.98 -4.50
C ALA A 169 -12.19 -9.85 -3.42
N THR A 170 -11.15 -9.07 -3.69
CA THR A 170 -10.00 -8.90 -2.80
C THR A 170 -9.57 -7.46 -2.70
N ASP A 171 -9.06 -7.10 -1.53
CA ASP A 171 -8.15 -5.96 -1.46
C ASP A 171 -6.85 -6.30 -2.20
N ARG A 172 -6.22 -5.28 -2.79
CA ARG A 172 -5.03 -5.47 -3.61
C ARG A 172 -3.97 -4.42 -3.35
N LEU A 173 -2.73 -4.89 -3.25
CA LEU A 173 -1.56 -4.03 -3.46
C LEU A 173 -1.23 -4.03 -4.97
N VAL A 174 -1.21 -2.85 -5.59
CA VAL A 174 -0.76 -2.65 -6.97
C VAL A 174 0.54 -1.84 -6.94
N VAL A 175 1.59 -2.36 -7.57
CA VAL A 175 2.91 -1.71 -7.66
C VAL A 175 3.27 -1.56 -9.12
N HIS A 176 3.18 -0.32 -9.63
CA HIS A 176 3.61 -0.02 -10.99
C HIS A 176 5.14 0.13 -11.12
N GLY A 177 5.85 0.36 -10.01
CA GLY A 177 7.31 0.33 -9.95
C GLY A 177 7.85 -1.04 -9.56
N ASN A 178 8.98 -1.09 -8.86
CA ASN A 178 9.60 -2.35 -8.45
C ASN A 178 9.23 -2.73 -7.02
N THR A 179 9.44 -4.00 -6.67
CA THR A 179 9.39 -4.47 -5.28
C THR A 179 10.77 -4.94 -4.80
N PHE A 180 11.05 -4.73 -3.51
CA PHE A 180 12.27 -5.17 -2.85
C PHE A 180 11.99 -5.68 -1.43
N GLY A 181 12.94 -6.44 -0.89
CA GLY A 181 12.94 -6.84 0.52
C GLY A 181 11.92 -7.92 0.85
N THR A 182 11.41 -7.91 2.07
CA THR A 182 10.51 -8.96 2.59
C THR A 182 9.26 -8.35 3.21
N GLY A 183 8.10 -8.96 2.99
CA GLY A 183 6.83 -8.55 3.59
C GLY A 183 6.00 -9.74 4.03
N VAL A 184 4.92 -9.45 4.72
CA VAL A 184 3.93 -10.45 5.13
C VAL A 184 2.55 -10.03 4.65
N LEU A 185 1.84 -10.92 3.98
CA LEU A 185 0.42 -10.73 3.63
C LEU A 185 -0.43 -11.45 4.67
N ALA A 186 -1.34 -10.74 5.32
CA ALA A 186 -2.31 -11.31 6.24
C ALA A 186 -3.70 -11.23 5.60
N VAL A 187 -4.17 -12.38 5.09
CA VAL A 187 -5.45 -12.46 4.38
C VAL A 187 -6.55 -12.88 5.35
N THR A 188 -7.60 -12.08 5.43
CA THR A 188 -8.82 -12.34 6.20
C THR A 188 -9.95 -12.69 5.24
N ASN A 189 -10.57 -13.85 5.44
CA ASN A 189 -11.79 -14.20 4.70
C ASN A 189 -12.97 -13.36 5.20
N VAL A 190 -13.60 -12.61 4.30
CA VAL A 190 -14.76 -11.76 4.57
C VAL A 190 -15.90 -12.20 3.65
N GLY A 191 -16.74 -13.09 4.16
CA GLY A 191 -17.96 -13.53 3.48
C GLY A 191 -17.79 -14.59 2.39
N GLY A 192 -16.56 -15.06 2.13
CA GLY A 192 -16.32 -16.16 1.18
C GLY A 192 -16.75 -17.52 1.76
N ALA A 193 -17.41 -18.33 0.93
CA ALA A 193 -17.84 -19.68 1.24
C ALA A 193 -16.75 -20.73 0.97
N GLY A 194 -15.73 -20.38 0.18
CA GLY A 194 -14.69 -21.28 -0.29
C GLY A 194 -15.01 -21.82 -1.68
N ALA A 195 -14.03 -21.81 -2.57
CA ALA A 195 -14.05 -22.56 -3.81
C ALA A 195 -12.62 -22.94 -4.24
N GLN A 196 -12.52 -23.93 -5.12
CA GLN A 196 -11.24 -24.29 -5.73
C GLN A 196 -10.79 -23.18 -6.70
N THR A 197 -9.50 -22.86 -6.65
CA THR A 197 -8.82 -21.97 -7.60
C THR A 197 -8.15 -22.77 -8.71
N SER A 198 -8.09 -22.21 -9.92
CA SER A 198 -7.29 -22.76 -11.03
C SER A 198 -6.03 -21.93 -11.26
N GLU A 199 -6.16 -20.61 -11.25
CA GLU A 199 -5.06 -19.65 -11.40
C GLU A 199 -4.61 -19.06 -10.05
N GLY A 200 -5.51 -19.07 -9.06
CA GLY A 200 -5.30 -18.45 -7.75
C GLY A 200 -6.02 -17.11 -7.62
N ILE A 201 -5.98 -16.56 -6.41
CA ILE A 201 -6.65 -15.29 -6.09
C ILE A 201 -5.62 -14.16 -6.14
N LYS A 202 -5.84 -13.19 -7.02
CA LYS A 202 -4.93 -12.04 -7.16
C LYS A 202 -5.09 -11.07 -5.99
N ILE A 203 -4.03 -10.91 -5.20
CA ILE A 203 -3.97 -9.96 -4.05
C ILE A 203 -2.79 -8.99 -4.13
N VAL A 204 -1.82 -9.26 -5.00
CA VAL A 204 -0.70 -8.37 -5.32
C VAL A 204 -0.58 -8.32 -6.84
N ASP A 205 -0.35 -7.11 -7.37
CA ASP A 205 -0.10 -6.84 -8.79
C ASP A 205 1.19 -6.03 -8.92
N ILE A 206 2.13 -6.48 -9.75
CA ILE A 206 3.43 -5.84 -9.90
C ILE A 206 3.74 -5.72 -11.39
N ASP A 207 3.88 -4.49 -11.88
CA ASP A 207 4.24 -4.25 -13.28
C ASP A 207 5.77 -4.19 -13.49
N GLY A 208 6.51 -3.73 -12.47
CA GLY A 208 7.97 -3.62 -12.53
C GLY A 208 8.70 -4.89 -12.08
N SER A 209 9.97 -4.75 -11.73
CA SER A 209 10.77 -5.89 -11.24
C SER A 209 10.29 -6.35 -9.87
N SER A 210 9.95 -7.63 -9.73
CA SER A 210 9.52 -8.20 -8.45
C SER A 210 10.67 -8.86 -7.67
N ALA A 211 11.62 -8.05 -7.19
CA ALA A 211 12.75 -8.54 -6.39
C ALA A 211 12.43 -8.68 -4.89
N GLY A 212 11.22 -8.30 -4.46
CA GLY A 212 10.72 -8.52 -3.11
C GLY A 212 10.01 -9.86 -2.95
N THR A 213 9.93 -10.36 -1.72
CA THR A 213 9.19 -11.58 -1.37
C THR A 213 8.12 -11.30 -0.32
N PHE A 214 7.02 -12.03 -0.39
CA PHE A 214 5.94 -11.96 0.58
C PHE A 214 5.66 -13.34 1.17
N ALA A 215 5.68 -13.43 2.50
CA ALA A 215 5.18 -14.61 3.20
C ALA A 215 3.68 -14.44 3.50
N LEU A 216 2.89 -15.50 3.35
CA LEU A 216 1.50 -15.50 3.77
C LEU A 216 1.41 -15.81 5.27
N ALA A 217 0.77 -14.95 6.04
CA ALA A 217 0.49 -15.19 7.45
C ALA A 217 -0.71 -16.14 7.61
N GLY A 218 -0.42 -17.38 8.00
CA GLY A 218 -1.41 -18.41 8.31
C GLY A 218 -0.95 -19.81 7.90
N ASP A 219 -1.77 -20.80 8.26
CA ASP A 219 -1.54 -22.22 7.96
C ASP A 219 -2.18 -22.62 6.63
N TYR A 220 -2.14 -21.74 5.63
CA TYR A 220 -2.61 -22.08 4.29
C TYR A 220 -1.65 -23.13 3.73
N VAL A 221 -2.13 -24.36 3.59
CA VAL A 221 -1.36 -25.49 3.08
C VAL A 221 -2.01 -25.96 1.78
N PHE A 222 -1.24 -26.00 0.69
CA PHE A 222 -1.63 -26.62 -0.58
C PHE A 222 -0.78 -27.88 -0.77
N GLU A 223 -1.42 -29.04 -0.88
CA GLU A 223 -0.75 -30.35 -1.09
C GLU A 223 0.34 -30.73 -0.05
N GLY A 224 0.31 -30.14 1.15
CA GLY A 224 1.27 -30.43 2.22
C GLY A 224 2.39 -29.38 2.37
N ASP A 225 2.49 -28.44 1.41
CA ASP A 225 3.39 -27.30 1.46
C ASP A 225 2.64 -26.02 1.86
N GLN A 226 3.29 -25.11 2.59
CA GLN A 226 2.70 -23.80 2.89
C GLN A 226 2.44 -23.06 1.57
N ALA A 227 1.25 -22.49 1.40
CA ALA A 227 0.90 -21.69 0.23
C ALA A 227 1.84 -20.47 0.16
N VAL A 228 2.82 -20.57 -0.72
CA VAL A 228 3.76 -19.48 -1.02
C VAL A 228 3.07 -18.56 -2.01
N VAL A 229 2.96 -17.27 -1.68
CA VAL A 229 2.65 -16.25 -2.68
C VAL A 229 3.93 -16.00 -3.45
N ASP A 230 4.11 -16.71 -4.56
CA ASP A 230 5.20 -16.41 -5.47
C ASP A 230 4.89 -15.08 -6.18
N CYS A 231 5.53 -14.01 -5.75
CA CYS A 231 5.43 -12.71 -6.42
C CYS A 231 6.18 -12.66 -7.76
N ALA A 232 6.80 -13.76 -8.22
CA ALA A 232 7.52 -13.82 -9.49
C ALA A 232 6.66 -14.15 -10.73
N ALA A 233 5.33 -14.17 -10.62
CA ALA A 233 4.46 -14.36 -11.78
C ALA A 233 4.07 -13.00 -12.41
N ILE A 234 5.03 -12.32 -13.05
CA ILE A 234 4.90 -11.38 -14.20
C ILE A 234 6.32 -10.84 -14.46
N LEU A 235 7.15 -11.53 -15.24
CA LEU A 235 8.23 -10.89 -16.00
C LEU A 235 8.73 -11.68 -17.23
N ALA A 236 7.93 -12.58 -17.79
CA ALA A 236 8.40 -13.45 -18.88
C ALA A 236 7.52 -13.49 -20.14
N GLU A 237 6.58 -12.56 -20.36
CA GLU A 237 5.67 -12.71 -21.50
C GLU A 237 5.55 -11.54 -22.48
N ASN A 238 6.20 -10.38 -22.29
CA ASN A 238 6.01 -9.25 -23.22
C ASN A 238 7.27 -8.52 -23.72
N LEU A 239 8.43 -9.18 -23.75
CA LEU A 239 9.56 -8.69 -24.54
C LEU A 239 10.07 -9.78 -25.49
N LYS A 240 9.54 -9.73 -26.72
CA LYS A 240 10.17 -10.18 -27.97
C LYS A 240 10.16 -11.68 -28.23
N GLU A 241 9.04 -12.10 -28.81
CA GLU A 241 9.03 -12.88 -30.04
C GLU A 241 10.12 -12.43 -31.05
N GLU A 242 10.40 -13.32 -32.00
CA GLU A 242 10.74 -13.06 -33.40
C GLU A 242 12.07 -13.67 -33.90
N LYS A 243 13.08 -13.93 -33.05
CA LYS A 243 14.34 -14.57 -33.53
C LYS A 243 14.51 -16.06 -33.20
N ALA A 244 13.95 -16.55 -32.10
CA ALA A 244 14.18 -17.94 -31.66
C ALA A 244 13.15 -18.96 -32.19
N ALA A 245 11.98 -18.49 -32.66
CA ALA A 245 10.95 -19.35 -33.25
C ALA A 245 11.27 -19.68 -34.73
N ASP A 246 11.89 -18.76 -35.47
CA ASP A 246 12.29 -18.97 -36.86
C ASP A 246 13.50 -19.93 -36.97
N ASP A 247 14.48 -19.81 -36.08
CA ASP A 247 15.64 -20.72 -36.03
C ASP A 247 15.26 -22.16 -35.62
N LYS A 248 14.25 -22.34 -34.76
CA LYS A 248 13.79 -23.69 -34.35
C LYS A 248 12.84 -24.34 -35.35
N LEU A 249 12.06 -23.57 -36.12
CA LEU A 249 11.23 -24.13 -37.20
C LEU A 249 12.07 -24.57 -38.40
N SER A 250 13.16 -23.87 -38.69
CA SER A 250 14.20 -24.29 -39.66
C SER A 250 14.86 -25.62 -39.27
N GLU A 251 15.27 -25.76 -38.00
CA GLU A 251 15.98 -26.96 -37.51
C GLU A 251 15.06 -28.20 -37.35
N ILE A 252 13.74 -28.00 -37.21
CA ILE A 252 12.74 -29.08 -37.16
C ILE A 252 12.27 -29.49 -38.57
N ALA A 253 12.29 -28.58 -39.55
CA ALA A 253 11.97 -28.88 -40.94
C ALA A 253 13.07 -29.73 -41.61
N GLU A 254 14.35 -29.49 -41.34
CA GLU A 254 15.45 -30.30 -41.91
C GLU A 254 15.60 -31.68 -41.24
N ARG A 255 15.25 -31.82 -39.95
CA ARG A 255 15.27 -33.12 -39.25
C ARG A 255 14.14 -34.08 -39.62
N LYS A 256 13.05 -33.60 -40.24
CA LYS A 256 11.95 -34.46 -40.72
C LYS A 256 12.08 -34.88 -42.19
N VAL A 257 12.93 -34.22 -42.98
CA VAL A 257 13.23 -34.63 -44.36
C VAL A 257 14.30 -35.74 -44.41
N ASN A 258 15.20 -35.82 -43.41
CA ASN A 258 16.28 -36.82 -43.37
C ASN A 258 15.94 -38.13 -42.60
N ALA A 259 14.69 -38.31 -42.15
CA ALA A 259 14.20 -39.52 -41.49
C ALA A 259 13.09 -40.24 -42.27
N MET A 260 12.78 -39.80 -43.50
CA MET A 260 11.75 -40.40 -44.37
C MET A 260 12.17 -40.46 -45.85
N ALA A 261 13.42 -40.82 -46.14
CA ALA A 261 13.86 -41.25 -47.47
C ALA A 261 14.61 -42.61 -47.37
N PRO A 262 14.55 -43.44 -48.43
CA PRO A 262 14.23 -44.87 -48.32
C PRO A 262 15.43 -45.82 -48.38
N GLU A 263 15.24 -47.05 -47.90
CA GLU A 263 15.55 -48.29 -48.63
C GLU A 263 14.38 -49.27 -48.50
#